data_AF-H5TLC0-F1
#
_entry.id   AF-H5TLC0-F1
#
_cell.length_a   1.000
_cell.length_b   1.000
_cell.length_c   1.000
_cell.angle_alpha   90.00
_cell.angle_beta   90.00
_cell.angle_gamma   90.00
#
_symmetry.space_group_name_H-M   'P 1'
#
loop_
_entity.id
_entity.type
_entity.pdbx_description
1 polymer ?
#
loop_
_entity_poly.entity_id
_entity_poly.type
_entity_poly.pdbx_seq_one_letter_code
_entity_poly.pdbx_strand_id
1 'polypeptide(L)' 'MKTGKTRADNRAAMESEIARLGREHLRTHGAGGLSLRAIARDLGVVSSAVYRYVP' A
#
# COMPACT_ATOMS: atom_id res chain seq x y z
N MET A 1 9.78 -10.58 -26.97
CA MET A 1 8.81 -9.62 -26.39
C MET A 1 9.07 -9.52 -24.89
N LYS A 2 9.60 -8.40 -24.39
CA LYS A 2 9.56 -8.11 -22.95
C LYS A 2 8.20 -7.47 -22.68
N THR A 3 7.20 -8.25 -22.32
CA THR A 3 5.94 -7.68 -21.84
C THR A 3 6.19 -7.10 -20.46
N GLY A 4 6.64 -5.85 -20.42
CA GLY A 4 6.77 -5.10 -19.17
C GLY A 4 5.40 -5.03 -18.50
N LYS A 5 5.40 -5.16 -17.17
CA LYS A 5 4.21 -5.11 -16.32
C LYS A 5 3.37 -3.87 -16.66
N THR A 6 2.07 -4.06 -16.95
CA THR A 6 1.22 -2.96 -17.40
C THR A 6 0.98 -1.95 -16.27
N ARG A 7 0.48 -0.75 -16.60
CA ARG A 7 0.06 0.21 -15.56
C ARG A 7 -1.02 -0.38 -14.65
N ALA A 8 -1.94 -1.19 -15.20
CA ALA A 8 -2.97 -1.88 -14.45
C ALA A 8 -2.36 -2.90 -13.48
N ASP A 9 -1.39 -3.70 -13.93
CA ASP A 9 -0.70 -4.67 -13.08
C ASP A 9 0.07 -4.01 -11.94
N ASN A 10 0.71 -2.87 -12.20
CA ASN A 10 1.41 -2.10 -11.17
C ASN A 10 0.44 -1.50 -10.14
N ARG A 11 -0.74 -1.03 -10.59
CA ARG A 11 -1.80 -0.54 -9.69
C ARG A 11 -2.34 -1.66 -8.80
N ALA A 12 -2.66 -2.82 -9.38
CA ALA A 12 -3.14 -3.97 -8.62
C ALA A 12 -2.09 -4.46 -7.60
N ALA A 13 -0.80 -4.47 -7.97
CA ALA A 13 0.28 -4.82 -7.07
C ALA A 13 0.38 -3.83 -5.88
N MET A 14 0.30 -2.53 -6.14
CA MET A 14 0.32 -1.51 -5.09
C MET A 14 -0.88 -1.64 -4.14
N GLU A 15 -2.09 -1.82 -4.66
CA GLU A 15 -3.29 -2.00 -3.85
C GLU A 15 -3.22 -3.24 -2.97
N SER A 16 -2.75 -4.36 -3.52
CA SER A 16 -2.56 -5.60 -2.79
C SER A 16 -1.59 -5.41 -1.62
N GLU A 17 -0.48 -4.72 -1.87
CA GLU A 17 0.55 -4.50 -0.86
C GLU A 17 0.12 -3.51 0.23
N ILE A 18 -0.56 -2.43 -0.13
CA ILE A 18 -1.18 -1.50 0.84
C ILE A 18 -2.15 -2.26 1.74
N ALA A 19 -3.01 -3.11 1.16
CA ALA A 19 -3.99 -3.88 1.92
C ALA A 19 -3.32 -4.94 2.81
N ARG A 20 -2.24 -5.57 2.33
CA ARG A 20 -1.45 -6.54 3.11
C ARG A 20 -0.84 -5.88 4.35
N LEU A 21 -0.15 -4.75 4.18
CA LEU A 21 0.45 -4.01 5.27
C LEU A 21 -0.61 -3.43 6.22
N GLY A 22 -1.72 -2.90 5.68
CA GLY A 22 -2.83 -2.41 6.50
C GLY A 22 -3.41 -3.48 7.42
N ARG A 23 -3.60 -4.72 6.92
CA ARG A 23 -4.04 -5.85 7.75
C ARG A 23 -3.01 -6.22 8.83
N GLU A 24 -1.73 -6.20 8.48
CA GLU A 24 -0.67 -6.48 9.45
C GLU A 24 -0.59 -5.41 10.55
N HIS A 25 -0.72 -4.14 10.19
CA HIS A 25 -0.79 -3.03 11.15
C HIS A 25 -2.03 -3.13 12.04
N LEU A 26 -3.20 -3.49 11.48
CA LEU A 26 -4.41 -3.73 12.27
C LEU A 26 -4.21 -4.85 13.29
N ARG A 27 -3.56 -5.94 12.89
CA ARG A 27 -3.29 -7.10 13.75
C ARG A 27 -2.30 -6.77 14.87
N THR A 28 -1.31 -5.93 14.60
CA THR A 28 -0.19 -5.65 15.51
C THR A 28 -0.44 -4.42 16.41
N HIS A 29 -1.13 -3.41 15.90
CA HIS A 29 -1.31 -2.12 16.57
C HIS A 29 -2.78 -1.76 16.82
N GLY A 30 -3.72 -2.56 16.31
CA GLY A 30 -5.15 -2.27 16.41
C GLY A 30 -5.59 -1.08 15.56
N ALA A 31 -6.89 -0.78 15.59
CA ALA A 31 -7.47 0.29 14.77
C ALA A 31 -6.91 1.68 15.10
N GLY A 32 -6.66 1.98 16.38
CA GLY A 32 -6.11 3.27 16.81
C GLY A 32 -4.66 3.50 16.38
N GLY A 33 -3.90 2.43 16.10
CA GLY A 33 -2.53 2.49 15.61
C GLY A 33 -2.39 2.45 14.08
N LEU A 34 -3.48 2.24 13.34
CA LEU A 34 -3.44 2.16 11.88
C LEU A 34 -3.15 3.54 11.27
N SER A 35 -2.10 3.62 10.44
CA SER A 35 -1.69 4.87 9.79
C SER A 35 -1.24 4.66 8.35
N LEU A 36 -1.88 5.35 7.40
CA LEU A 36 -1.46 5.36 5.99
C LEU A 36 -0.03 5.90 5.81
N ARG A 37 0.40 6.81 6.69
CA ARG A 37 1.76 7.34 6.69
C ARG A 37 2.76 6.31 7.21
N ALA A 38 2.40 5.44 8.15
CA ALA A 38 3.25 4.31 8.56
C ALA A 38 3.38 3.30 7.42
N ILE A 39 2.26 2.89 6.82
CA ILE A 39 2.23 1.98 5.65
C ILE A 39 3.09 2.53 4.49
N ALA A 40 3.00 3.83 4.19
CA ALA A 40 3.83 4.44 3.15
C ALA A 40 5.33 4.32 3.42
N ARG A 41 5.77 4.42 4.68
CA ARG A 41 7.18 4.25 5.05
C ARG A 41 7.63 2.80 4.84
N ASP A 42 6.81 1.84 5.24
CA ASP A 42 7.11 0.41 5.05
C ASP A 42 7.21 0.03 3.58
N LEU A 43 6.40 0.67 2.73
CA LEU A 43 6.45 0.55 1.27
C LEU A 43 7.63 1.29 0.62
N GLY A 44 8.33 2.15 1.35
CA GLY A 44 9.38 3.01 0.79
C GLY A 44 8.86 4.08 -0.18
N VAL A 45 7.61 4.52 -0.04
CA VAL A 45 6.97 5.52 -0.91
C VAL A 45 6.59 6.78 -0.15
N VAL A 46 6.41 7.87 -0.89
CA VAL A 46 5.83 9.10 -0.33
C VAL A 46 4.38 8.87 0.10
N SER A 47 3.96 9.47 1.22
CA SER A 47 2.61 9.23 1.78
C SER A 47 1.49 9.61 0.81
N SER A 48 1.67 10.66 0.01
CA SER A 48 0.71 11.06 -1.02
C SER A 48 0.47 9.97 -2.08
N ALA A 49 1.42 9.04 -2.28
CA ALA A 49 1.24 7.94 -3.21
C ALA A 49 0.16 6.98 -2.74
N VAL A 50 0.10 6.68 -1.44
CA VAL A 50 -0.87 5.73 -0.84
C VAL A 50 -2.29 6.28 -0.90
N TYR A 51 -2.48 7.58 -0.64
CA TYR A 51 -3.78 8.25 -0.73
C TYR A 51 -4.44 8.16 -2.13
N ARG A 52 -3.68 7.87 -3.19
CA ARG A 52 -4.25 7.67 -4.54
C ARG A 52 -4.94 6.32 -4.71
N TYR A 53 -4.70 5.37 -3.81
CA TYR A 53 -5.23 4.00 -3.88
C TYR A 53 -6.27 3.71 -2.80
N VAL A 54 -6.36 4.55 -1.76
CA VAL A 54 -7.30 4.39 -0.65
C VAL A 54 -8.10 5.69 -0.52
N PRO A 55 -9.32 5.76 -1.09
CA PRO A 55 -10.20 6.92 -0.95
C PRO A 55 -10.76 7.05 0.47
#